data_AF-A0A3A8NBL7-F1
#
_entry.id   AF-A0A3A8NBL7-F1
#
_cell.length_a   1.000
_cell.length_b   1.000
_cell.length_c   1.000
_cell.angle_alpha   90.00
_cell.angle_beta   90.00
_cell.angle_gamma   90.00
#
_symmetry.space_group_name_H-M   'P 1'
#
loop_
_entity.id
_entity.type
_entity.pdbx_description
1 polymer ?
#
loop_
_entity_poly.entity_id
_entity_poly.type
_entity_poly.pdbx_seq_one_letter_code
_entity_poly.pdbx_strand_id
1 'polypeptide(L)'
;MRYCARCGSEYQDSVVDCTDCPNHPPLVSAEVMRERKLPLPHELDQHRFVRAGVADDPVTAQIFVDVLDEQRIPLIVRPGRSGVVDELTTGNLLPWWEILVPDTDQARAAVLLEEVKIQGLATADEAGRAAEEEEREGELGHPPADSAPPVF
;
A
#
# COMPACT_ATOMS: atom_id res chain seq x y z
N MET A 1 13.15 32.04 -12.94
CA MET A 1 13.63 30.65 -12.84
C MET A 1 13.92 30.12 -14.24
N ARG A 2 14.86 29.18 -14.35
CA ARG A 2 15.19 28.48 -15.60
C ARG A 2 14.95 26.98 -15.46
N TYR A 3 14.77 26.32 -16.60
CA TYR A 3 14.29 24.94 -16.66
C TYR A 3 15.18 24.10 -17.58
N CYS A 4 15.44 22.86 -17.17
CA CYS A 4 16.08 21.91 -18.07
C CYS A 4 15.03 21.26 -18.98
N ALA A 5 15.11 21.49 -20.29
CA ALA A 5 14.20 20.87 -21.26
C ALA A 5 14.36 19.34 -21.42
N ARG A 6 15.30 18.72 -20.69
CA ARG A 6 15.56 17.27 -20.71
C ARG A 6 15.03 16.56 -19.47
N CYS A 7 15.35 17.03 -18.27
CA CYS A 7 14.90 16.41 -17.02
C CYS A 7 13.75 17.15 -16.34
N GLY A 8 13.38 18.35 -16.80
CA GLY A 8 12.32 19.16 -16.20
C GLY A 8 12.71 19.90 -14.91
N SER A 9 13.92 19.70 -14.38
CA SER A 9 14.38 20.37 -13.15
C SER A 9 14.31 21.91 -13.26
N GLU A 10 13.90 22.55 -12.17
CA GLU A 10 13.89 24.01 -12.00
C GLU A 10 15.18 24.48 -11.32
N TYR A 11 15.74 25.57 -11.82
CA TYR A 11 16.94 26.22 -11.31
C TYR A 11 16.73 27.72 -11.13
N GLN A 12 17.56 28.31 -10.28
CA GLN A 12 17.67 29.75 -10.15
C GLN A 12 18.17 30.38 -11.47
N ASP A 13 17.78 31.63 -11.73
CA ASP A 13 18.10 32.33 -12.98
C ASP A 13 19.60 32.55 -13.22
N SER A 14 20.40 32.50 -12.15
CA SER A 14 21.86 32.60 -12.20
C SER A 14 22.53 31.37 -12.83
N VAL A 15 21.85 30.23 -12.86
CA VAL A 15 22.39 28.98 -13.42
C VAL A 15 22.13 28.96 -14.93
N VAL A 16 23.15 28.57 -15.71
CA VAL A 16 23.07 28.55 -17.18
C VAL A 16 22.88 27.13 -17.72
N ASP A 17 23.50 26.14 -17.09
CA ASP A 17 23.52 24.75 -17.55
C ASP A 17 22.96 23.79 -16.49
N CYS A 18 22.32 22.71 -16.94
CA CYS A 18 21.77 21.69 -16.07
C CYS A 18 22.87 20.84 -15.42
N THR A 19 22.88 20.70 -14.10
CA THR A 19 23.86 19.86 -13.38
C THR A 19 23.45 18.40 -13.30
N ASP A 20 22.17 18.11 -13.44
CA ASP A 20 21.61 16.77 -13.19
C ASP A 20 21.59 15.88 -14.44
N CYS A 21 21.76 16.47 -15.62
CA CYS A 21 21.79 15.76 -16.90
C CYS A 21 23.22 15.54 -17.40
N PRO A 22 23.52 14.37 -17.99
CA PRO A 22 24.79 14.19 -18.68
C PRO A 22 24.90 15.16 -19.85
N ASN A 23 26.11 15.70 -20.07
CA ASN A 23 26.46 16.74 -21.04
C ASN A 23 25.95 18.15 -20.74
N HIS A 24 25.41 18.40 -19.53
CA HIS A 24 25.06 19.73 -19.03
C HIS A 24 24.31 20.61 -20.05
N PRO A 25 23.13 20.19 -20.55
CA PRO A 25 22.40 20.96 -21.54
C PRO A 25 22.03 22.36 -21.00
N PRO A 26 21.96 23.38 -21.88
CA PRO A 26 21.61 24.72 -21.48
C PRO A 26 20.18 24.79 -20.97
N LEU A 27 19.98 25.56 -19.91
CA LEU A 27 18.68 25.80 -19.32
C LEU A 27 17.90 26.82 -20.16
N VAL A 28 16.59 26.63 -20.22
CA VAL A 28 15.66 27.44 -21.02
C VAL A 28 14.65 28.15 -20.13
N SER A 29 13.96 29.15 -20.67
CA SER A 29 12.89 29.85 -19.94
C SER A 29 11.59 29.03 -19.90
N ALA A 30 10.62 29.49 -19.09
CA ALA A 30 9.30 28.89 -19.02
C ALA A 30 8.56 28.92 -20.37
N GLU A 31 8.75 30.00 -21.14
CA GLU A 31 8.13 30.16 -22.46
C GLU A 31 8.61 29.08 -23.43
N VAL A 32 9.92 28.80 -23.45
CA VAL A 32 10.49 27.75 -24.31
C VAL A 32 10.01 26.35 -23.91
N MET A 33 9.83 26.09 -22.61
CA MET A 33 9.22 24.83 -22.15
C MET A 33 7.79 24.67 -22.68
N ARG A 34 6.98 25.72 -22.58
CA ARG A 34 5.58 25.74 -23.04
C ARG A 34 5.47 25.61 -24.56
N GLU A 35 6.33 26.30 -25.32
CA GLU A 35 6.42 26.15 -26.77
C GLU A 35 6.71 24.70 -27.18
N ARG A 36 7.53 24.00 -26.38
CA ARG A 36 7.86 22.58 -26.57
C ARG A 36 6.83 21.62 -25.98
N LYS A 37 5.74 22.13 -25.40
CA LYS A 37 4.71 21.35 -24.68
C LYS A 37 5.29 20.48 -23.56
N LEU A 38 6.35 20.96 -22.92
CA LEU A 38 6.93 20.33 -21.74
C LEU A 38 6.29 20.96 -20.49
N PRO A 39 5.80 20.17 -19.54
CA PRO A 39 5.19 20.70 -18.32
C PRO A 39 6.27 21.38 -17.46
N LEU A 40 5.91 22.51 -16.85
CA LEU A 40 6.72 23.08 -15.78
C LEU A 40 6.54 22.27 -14.48
N PRO A 41 7.51 22.28 -13.55
CA PRO A 41 7.40 21.51 -12.31
C PRO A 41 6.14 21.80 -11.48
N HIS A 42 5.66 23.05 -11.47
CA HIS A 42 4.41 23.42 -10.80
C HIS A 42 3.13 23.08 -11.60
N GLU A 43 3.28 22.74 -12.88
CA GLU A 43 2.21 22.24 -13.75
C GLU A 43 2.13 20.71 -13.72
N LEU A 44 3.10 20.02 -13.10
CA LEU A 44 3.03 18.59 -12.82
C LEU A 44 1.92 18.31 -11.79
N ASP A 45 1.43 17.08 -11.81
CA ASP A 45 0.39 16.60 -10.91
C ASP A 45 0.78 16.87 -9.44
N GLN A 46 -0.01 17.71 -8.77
CA GLN A 46 0.17 18.10 -7.36
C GLN A 46 -0.69 17.24 -6.42
N HIS A 47 -1.36 16.20 -6.92
CA HIS A 47 -2.18 15.32 -6.10
C HIS A 47 -1.33 14.72 -4.97
N ARG A 48 -1.78 14.99 -3.75
CA ARG A 48 -1.11 14.50 -2.55
C ARG A 48 -1.70 13.15 -2.21
N PHE A 49 -0.84 12.15 -2.14
CA PHE A 49 -1.22 10.85 -1.62
C PHE A 49 -1.21 10.88 -0.09
N VAL A 50 -2.37 10.62 0.51
CA VAL A 50 -2.59 10.61 1.96
C VAL A 50 -3.07 9.23 2.40
N ARG A 51 -2.83 8.90 3.67
CA ARG A 51 -3.19 7.59 4.20
C ARG A 51 -4.71 7.46 4.36
N ALA A 52 -5.27 6.43 3.71
CA ALA A 52 -6.65 5.99 3.87
C ALA A 52 -6.78 4.84 4.88
N GLY A 53 -5.76 3.99 5.01
CA GLY A 53 -5.79 2.85 5.92
C GLY A 53 -4.42 2.22 6.17
N VAL A 54 -4.42 1.25 7.09
CA VAL A 54 -3.28 0.39 7.42
C VAL A 54 -3.77 -1.06 7.46
N ALA A 55 -2.96 -1.96 6.89
CA ALA A 55 -3.10 -3.40 6.97
C ALA A 55 -1.91 -4.00 7.72
N ASP A 56 -2.16 -4.95 8.60
CA ASP A 56 -1.11 -5.55 9.46
C ASP A 56 -0.40 -6.74 8.80
N ASP A 57 -0.96 -7.25 7.69
CA ASP A 57 -0.48 -8.41 6.97
C ASP A 57 -0.65 -8.21 5.44
N PRO A 58 0.12 -8.94 4.61
CA PRO A 58 0.12 -8.74 3.17
C PRO A 58 -1.17 -9.23 2.50
N VAL A 59 -1.92 -10.14 3.12
CA VAL A 59 -3.20 -10.63 2.57
C VAL A 59 -4.26 -9.55 2.70
N THR A 60 -4.40 -8.97 3.89
CA THR A 60 -5.31 -7.83 4.13
C THR A 60 -4.92 -6.64 3.25
N ALA A 61 -3.62 -6.37 3.08
CA ALA A 61 -3.15 -5.32 2.18
C ALA A 61 -3.60 -5.57 0.74
N GLN A 62 -3.52 -6.81 0.23
CA GLN A 62 -3.98 -7.16 -1.12
C GLN A 62 -5.51 -7.00 -1.26
N ILE A 63 -6.29 -7.44 -0.26
CA ILE A 63 -7.74 -7.26 -0.28
C ILE A 63 -8.11 -5.77 -0.39
N PHE A 64 -7.40 -4.91 0.35
CA PHE A 64 -7.60 -3.46 0.26
C PHE A 64 -7.24 -2.89 -1.11
N VAL A 65 -6.18 -3.41 -1.75
CA VAL A 65 -5.82 -3.04 -3.13
C VAL A 65 -6.96 -3.38 -4.09
N ASP A 66 -7.45 -4.61 -4.02
CA ASP A 66 -8.48 -5.10 -4.95
C ASP A 66 -9.77 -4.26 -4.84
N VAL A 67 -10.22 -3.98 -3.61
CA VAL A 67 -11.42 -3.18 -3.35
C VAL A 67 -11.29 -1.75 -3.88
N LEU A 68 -10.13 -1.11 -3.69
CA LEU A 68 -9.91 0.24 -4.18
C LEU A 68 -9.74 0.27 -5.71
N ASP A 69 -9.13 -0.75 -6.31
CA ASP A 69 -8.98 -0.88 -7.76
C ASP A 69 -10.33 -1.10 -8.45
N GLU A 70 -11.20 -1.93 -7.88
CA GLU A 70 -12.60 -2.12 -8.35
C GLU A 70 -13.38 -0.80 -8.37
N GLN A 71 -13.13 0.09 -7.40
CA GLN A 71 -13.71 1.42 -7.32
C GLN A 71 -12.94 2.48 -8.12
N ARG A 72 -11.90 2.08 -8.87
CA ARG A 72 -11.01 2.94 -9.67
C ARG A 72 -10.39 4.07 -8.87
N ILE A 73 -10.03 3.80 -7.62
CA ILE A 73 -9.31 4.75 -6.76
C ILE A 73 -7.80 4.52 -6.97
N PRO A 74 -7.05 5.51 -7.47
CA PRO A 74 -5.60 5.41 -7.55
C PRO A 74 -5.02 5.19 -6.15
N LEU A 75 -4.03 4.30 -6.03
CA LEU A 75 -3.45 3.96 -4.74
C LEU A 75 -1.95 3.71 -4.82
N ILE A 76 -1.27 3.90 -3.69
CA ILE A 76 0.11 3.50 -3.45
C ILE A 76 0.10 2.64 -2.19
N VAL A 77 0.66 1.44 -2.30
CA VAL A 77 0.89 0.57 -1.15
C VAL A 77 2.35 0.69 -0.73
N ARG A 78 2.57 1.03 0.54
CA ARG A 78 3.91 1.18 1.09
C ARG A 78 4.08 0.32 2.34
N PRO A 79 5.05 -0.59 2.41
CA PRO A 79 5.39 -1.24 3.67
C PRO A 79 5.99 -0.20 4.63
N GLY A 80 5.39 -0.08 5.82
CA GLY A 80 5.94 0.62 6.96
C GLY A 80 7.17 -0.10 7.48
N ARG A 81 8.20 0.68 7.82
CA ARG A 81 9.49 0.19 8.34
C ARG A 81 10.25 -0.81 7.43
N SER A 82 10.22 -0.59 6.12
CA SER A 82 10.93 -1.44 5.14
C SER A 82 12.36 -0.99 4.82
N GLY A 83 12.96 -0.12 5.65
CA GLY A 83 14.32 0.38 5.43
C GLY A 83 15.37 -0.54 6.06
N VAL A 84 16.54 -0.67 5.41
CA VAL A 84 17.73 -1.37 5.97
C VAL A 84 18.13 -0.86 7.36
N VAL A 85 17.81 0.39 7.66
CA VAL A 85 18.05 1.03 8.96
C VAL A 85 17.02 0.57 10.01
N ASP A 86 15.79 0.28 9.62
CA ASP A 86 14.72 -0.13 10.55
C ASP A 86 14.99 -1.53 11.10
N GLU A 87 15.48 -2.44 10.26
CA GLU A 87 15.89 -3.80 10.62
C GLU A 87 16.99 -3.81 11.70
N LEU A 88 17.95 -2.88 11.60
CA LEU A 88 19.06 -2.73 12.55
C LEU A 88 18.65 -2.09 13.88
N THR A 89 17.62 -1.24 13.88
CA THR A 89 17.29 -0.39 15.04
C THR A 89 16.09 -0.89 15.84
N THR A 90 15.19 -1.66 15.22
CA THR A 90 13.91 -2.06 15.85
C THR A 90 13.70 -3.58 15.87
N GLY A 91 14.55 -4.36 15.20
CA GLY A 91 14.46 -5.82 15.12
C GLY A 91 13.45 -6.33 14.07
N ASN A 92 13.17 -7.64 14.10
CA ASN A 92 12.26 -8.35 13.18
C ASN A 92 10.77 -8.13 13.57
N LEU A 93 10.30 -6.90 13.50
CA LEU A 93 8.86 -6.65 13.48
C LEU A 93 8.34 -6.87 12.06
N LEU A 94 7.24 -7.60 11.91
CA LEU A 94 6.58 -7.73 10.62
C LEU A 94 6.18 -6.32 10.14
N PRO A 95 6.43 -5.97 8.85
CA PRO A 95 6.01 -4.69 8.32
C PRO A 95 4.49 -4.62 8.35
N TRP A 96 3.94 -3.43 8.61
CA TRP A 96 2.55 -3.12 8.27
C TRP A 96 2.52 -2.44 6.90
N TRP A 97 1.38 -2.38 6.22
CA TRP A 97 1.24 -1.73 4.93
C TRP A 97 0.36 -0.50 5.04
N GLU A 98 0.90 0.66 4.65
CA GLU A 98 0.15 1.89 4.48
C GLU A 98 -0.50 1.92 3.11
N ILE A 99 -1.81 2.17 3.09
CA ILE A 99 -2.59 2.38 1.87
C ILE A 99 -2.78 3.88 1.69
N LEU A 100 -2.12 4.44 0.67
CA LEU A 100 -2.16 5.86 0.34
C LEU A 100 -3.01 6.07 -0.91
N VAL A 101 -3.85 7.10 -0.91
CA VAL A 101 -4.74 7.47 -2.03
C VAL A 101 -4.70 8.99 -2.23
N PRO A 102 -5.13 9.53 -3.38
CA PRO A 102 -5.32 10.97 -3.55
C PRO A 102 -6.16 11.56 -2.42
N ASP A 103 -5.79 12.74 -1.95
CA ASP A 103 -6.51 13.48 -0.90
C ASP A 103 -8.00 13.66 -1.20
N THR A 104 -8.36 13.81 -2.47
CA THR A 104 -9.74 13.87 -2.95
C THR A 104 -10.56 12.59 -2.68
N ASP A 105 -9.91 11.44 -2.61
CA ASP A 105 -10.54 10.13 -2.44
C ASP A 105 -10.39 9.56 -1.02
N GLN A 106 -9.64 10.24 -0.13
CA GLN A 106 -9.31 9.72 1.20
C GLN A 106 -10.55 9.27 1.99
N ALA A 107 -11.57 10.12 2.08
CA ALA A 107 -12.76 9.81 2.88
C ALA A 107 -13.52 8.61 2.32
N ARG A 108 -13.66 8.54 0.99
CA ARG A 108 -14.33 7.42 0.32
C ARG A 108 -13.55 6.12 0.51
N ALA A 109 -12.24 6.16 0.30
CA ALA A 109 -11.37 5.01 0.50
C ALA A 109 -11.42 4.51 1.95
N ALA A 110 -11.32 5.41 2.94
CA ALA A 110 -11.34 5.03 4.35
C ALA A 110 -12.63 4.29 4.75
N VAL A 111 -13.79 4.71 4.23
CA VAL A 111 -15.06 4.02 4.47
C VAL A 111 -15.05 2.60 3.89
N LEU A 112 -14.63 2.45 2.63
CA LEU A 112 -14.55 1.14 1.97
C LEU A 112 -13.62 0.18 2.72
N LEU A 113 -12.45 0.66 3.15
CA LEU A 113 -11.50 -0.15 3.90
C LEU A 113 -12.05 -0.60 5.25
N GLU A 114 -12.82 0.26 5.93
CA GLU A 114 -13.45 -0.09 7.20
C GLU A 114 -14.58 -1.12 7.02
N GLU A 115 -15.41 -0.99 5.98
CA GLU A 115 -16.45 -1.96 5.65
C GLU A 115 -15.85 -3.35 5.39
N VAL A 116 -14.75 -3.42 4.66
CA VAL A 116 -14.01 -4.67 4.39
C VAL A 116 -13.46 -5.27 5.67
N LYS A 117 -12.91 -4.47 6.59
CA LYS A 117 -12.44 -4.96 7.89
C LYS A 117 -13.57 -5.57 8.70
N ILE A 118 -14.72 -4.91 8.76
CA ILE A 118 -15.90 -5.40 9.48
C ILE A 118 -16.40 -6.73 8.87
N GLN A 119 -16.45 -6.81 7.54
CA GLN A 119 -16.84 -8.05 6.86
C GLN A 119 -15.86 -9.19 7.11
N GLY A 120 -14.55 -8.93 7.06
CA GLY A 120 -13.52 -9.92 7.35
C GLY A 120 -13.56 -10.46 8.79
N LEU A 121 -13.86 -9.61 9.77
CA LEU A 121 -14.04 -10.03 11.16
C LEU A 121 -15.28 -10.93 11.31
N ALA A 122 -16.39 -10.57 10.66
CA ALA A 122 -17.62 -11.36 10.73
C ALA A 122 -17.48 -12.76 10.11
N THR A 123 -16.77 -12.88 8.98
CA THR A 123 -16.53 -14.18 8.34
C THR A 123 -15.57 -15.06 9.14
N ALA A 124 -14.56 -14.46 9.79
CA ALA A 124 -13.66 -15.19 10.68
C ALA A 124 -14.40 -15.78 11.90
N ASP A 125 -15.30 -15.02 12.51
CA ASP A 125 -16.10 -15.50 13.65
C ASP A 125 -17.07 -16.62 13.25
N GLU A 126 -17.64 -16.56 12.05
CA GLU A 126 -18.48 -17.64 11.50
C GLU A 126 -17.66 -18.90 11.22
N ALA A 127 -16.49 -18.76 10.60
CA ALA A 127 -15.59 -19.88 10.34
C ALA A 127 -15.10 -20.54 11.64
N GLY A 128 -14.81 -19.76 12.69
CA GLY A 128 -14.44 -20.28 14.00
C GLY A 128 -15.54 -21.14 14.62
N ARG A 129 -16.80 -20.66 14.59
CA ARG A 129 -17.94 -21.43 15.11
C ARG A 129 -18.17 -22.73 14.35
N ALA A 130 -18.03 -22.71 13.01
CA ALA A 130 -18.17 -23.90 12.19
C ALA A 130 -17.09 -24.95 12.51
N ALA A 131 -15.84 -24.51 12.69
CA ALA A 131 -14.73 -25.40 13.07
C ALA A 131 -14.92 -26.03 14.45
N GLU A 132 -15.38 -25.27 15.45
CA GLU A 132 -15.67 -25.81 16.80
C GLU A 132 -16.83 -26.83 16.78
N GLU A 133 -17.81 -26.65 15.90
CA GLU A 133 -18.92 -27.59 15.73
C GLU A 133 -18.44 -28.91 15.10
N GLU A 134 -17.60 -28.84 14.07
CA GLU A 134 -16.98 -30.01 13.44
C GLU A 134 -16.07 -30.78 14.43
N GLU A 135 -15.26 -30.08 15.23
CA GLU A 135 -14.42 -30.71 16.25
C GLU A 135 -15.27 -31.43 17.30
N ARG A 136 -16.36 -30.80 17.77
CA ARG A 136 -17.29 -31.39 18.74
C ARG A 136 -17.97 -32.65 18.19
N GLU A 137 -18.38 -32.63 16.92
CA GLU A 137 -18.96 -33.80 16.26
C GLU A 137 -17.92 -34.92 16.08
N GLY A 138 -16.67 -34.57 15.79
CA GLY A 138 -15.54 -35.51 15.69
C GLY A 138 -15.18 -36.17 17.03
N GLU A 139 -15.18 -35.42 18.13
CA GLU A 139 -14.92 -35.94 19.49
C GLU A 139 -16.02 -36.91 19.96
N LEU A 140 -17.29 -36.61 19.65
CA LEU A 140 -18.43 -37.47 19.98
C LEU A 140 -18.48 -38.75 19.12
N GLY A 141 -17.83 -38.75 17.95
CA GLY A 141 -17.74 -39.87 17.02
C GLY A 141 -16.61 -40.87 17.31
N HIS A 142 -15.68 -40.58 18.23
CA HIS A 142 -14.58 -41.47 18.57
C HIS A 142 -14.94 -42.36 19.78
N PRO A 143 -15.22 -43.67 19.60
CA PRO A 143 -15.39 -44.57 20.75
C PRO A 143 -14.07 -44.67 21.51
N PRO A 144 -14.09 -44.75 22.86
CA PRO A 144 -12.87 -44.86 23.64
C PRO A 144 -12.12 -46.14 23.24
N ALA A 145 -10.90 -45.98 22.72
CA ALA A 145 -9.99 -47.06 22.46
C ALA A 145 -9.41 -47.59 23.78
N ASP A 146 -10.24 -48.23 24.60
CA ASP A 146 -9.75 -48.99 25.74
C ASP A 146 -10.66 -50.19 26.05
N SER A 147 -10.46 -51.26 25.28
CA SER A 147 -10.82 -52.61 25.70
C SER A 147 -9.86 -53.60 25.06
N ALA A 148 -8.66 -53.72 25.62
CA ALA A 148 -7.77 -54.84 25.32
C ALA A 148 -8.48 -56.16 25.72
N PRO A 149 -8.53 -57.19 24.85
CA PRO A 149 -9.16 -58.45 25.19
C PRO A 149 -8.30 -59.24 26.19
N PRO A 150 -8.90 -60.04 27.10
CA PRO A 150 -8.14 -60.85 28.03
C PRO A 150 -7.40 -61.96 27.27
N VAL A 151 -6.11 -62.11 27.59
CA VAL A 151 -5.28 -63.22 27.13
C VAL A 151 -5.73 -64.49 27.86
N PHE A 152 -6.16 -65.51 27.11
CA PHE A 152 -6.32 -66.89 27.59
C PHE A 152 -5.12 -67.74 27.19
#